data_AF-A0A819RC78-F1
#
_entry.id   AF-A0A819RC78-F1
#
_cell.length_a   1.000
_cell.length_b   1.000
_cell.length_c   1.000
_cell.angle_alpha   90.00
_cell.angle_beta   90.00
_cell.angle_gamma   90.00
#
_symmetry.space_group_name_H-M   'P 1'
#
loop_
_entity.id
_entity.type
_entity.pdbx_description
1 polymer ?
#
loop_
_entity_poly.entity_id
_entity_poly.type
_entity_poly.pdbx_seq_one_letter_code
_entity_poly.pdbx_strand_id
1 'polypeptide(L)'
;MGNTPTASNNHSIRVQWMWNSSADPFSKPQPDQWNLYSDVENMIIEEAFRAGQTHAMLDDYHIDFKNNLQISNNDVNKQRPIKRMECNRSDIRLREERFMPNPIAPDRPYGGQYGFISPFIKEVVKDLNLTRQQLPSQDKKVVQMIVEKAALVLTTEK
;
A
#
# COMPACT_ATOMS: atom_id res chain seq x y z
N MET A 1 30.04 -26.24 -16.05
CA MET A 1 28.89 -26.38 -15.12
C MET A 1 28.83 -25.11 -14.29
N GLY A 2 27.83 -24.27 -14.54
CA GLY A 2 27.72 -22.96 -13.90
C GLY A 2 27.11 -23.08 -12.51
N ASN A 3 27.82 -22.61 -11.50
CA ASN A 3 27.31 -22.48 -10.14
C ASN A 3 26.23 -21.38 -10.14
N THR A 4 24.98 -21.76 -9.89
CA THR A 4 23.92 -20.82 -9.59
C THR A 4 24.17 -20.23 -8.20
N PRO A 5 24.07 -18.89 -8.02
CA PRO A 5 24.09 -18.32 -6.69
C PRO A 5 22.80 -18.72 -5.98
N THR A 6 22.95 -19.45 -4.88
CA THR A 6 21.89 -19.67 -3.90
C THR A 6 21.41 -18.31 -3.42
N ALA A 7 20.20 -17.93 -3.83
CA ALA A 7 19.51 -16.77 -3.30
C ALA A 7 19.42 -16.93 -1.78
N SER A 8 20.18 -16.11 -1.05
CA SER A 8 20.11 -16.07 0.40
C SER A 8 18.68 -15.64 0.74
N ASN A 9 17.92 -16.61 1.25
CA ASN A 9 16.53 -16.45 1.60
C ASN A 9 16.49 -15.73 2.96
N ASN A 10 16.98 -14.48 2.99
CA ASN A 10 16.92 -13.62 4.15
C ASN A 10 15.46 -13.26 4.36
N HIS A 11 14.76 -14.09 5.14
CA HIS A 11 13.44 -13.79 5.63
C HIS A 11 13.57 -12.55 6.52
N SER A 12 13.28 -11.38 5.95
CA SER A 12 13.26 -10.12 6.69
C SER A 12 12.16 -10.20 7.74
N ILE A 13 12.53 -10.51 8.98
CA ILE A 13 11.64 -10.48 10.14
C ILE A 13 11.17 -9.03 10.32
N ARG A 14 9.86 -8.81 10.31
CA ARG A 14 9.27 -7.50 10.56
C ARG A 14 8.81 -7.44 12.01
N VAL A 15 9.14 -6.37 12.70
CA VAL A 15 8.76 -6.18 14.10
C VAL A 15 7.54 -5.26 14.18
N GLN A 16 6.57 -5.65 14.99
CA GLN A 16 5.38 -4.89 15.29
C GLN A 16 5.20 -4.74 16.79
N TRP A 17 4.98 -3.51 17.22
CA TRP A 17 4.61 -3.17 18.57
C TRP A 17 3.10 -3.00 18.65
N MET A 18 2.53 -3.42 19.78
CA MET A 18 1.09 -3.36 20.05
C MET A 18 0.83 -2.83 21.45
N TRP A 19 -0.34 -2.27 21.66
CA TRP A 19 -0.84 -1.82 22.96
C TRP A 19 -2.24 -2.38 23.24
N ASN A 20 -2.55 -2.60 24.53
CA ASN A 20 -3.86 -3.10 24.93
C ASN A 20 -4.88 -1.95 25.02
N SER A 21 -5.86 -1.98 24.12
CA SER A 21 -6.91 -0.97 23.99
C SER A 21 -8.17 -1.26 24.81
N SER A 22 -8.17 -2.31 25.64
CA SER A 22 -9.27 -2.58 26.57
C SER A 22 -9.56 -1.36 27.45
N ALA A 23 -10.84 -1.13 27.78
CA ALA A 23 -11.23 -0.09 28.72
C ALA A 23 -10.60 -0.31 30.12
N ASP A 24 -10.48 -1.58 30.50
CA ASP A 24 -9.73 -2.01 31.68
C ASP A 24 -8.63 -2.99 31.24
N PRO A 25 -7.40 -2.50 31.03
CA PRO A 25 -6.33 -3.29 30.45
C PRO A 25 -5.64 -4.26 31.43
N PHE A 26 -5.99 -4.22 32.73
CA PHE A 26 -5.37 -5.06 33.76
C PHE A 26 -6.32 -6.11 34.37
N SER A 27 -7.60 -6.11 34.01
CA SER A 27 -8.56 -7.15 34.44
C SER A 27 -8.61 -8.38 33.51
N LYS A 28 -9.07 -9.52 34.04
CA LYS A 28 -9.30 -10.79 33.31
C LYS A 28 -10.80 -11.07 33.12
N PRO A 29 -11.26 -11.88 32.14
CA PRO A 29 -10.69 -12.23 30.83
C PRO A 29 -11.64 -11.72 29.72
N GLN A 30 -11.51 -10.45 29.33
CA GLN A 30 -12.11 -10.02 28.06
C GLN A 30 -11.16 -10.40 26.92
N PRO A 31 -11.64 -10.55 25.68
CA PRO A 31 -10.74 -10.75 24.55
C PRO A 31 -9.79 -9.54 24.50
N ASP A 32 -8.49 -9.79 24.69
CA ASP A 32 -7.50 -8.73 24.67
C ASP A 32 -7.53 -8.02 23.32
N GLN A 33 -7.98 -6.77 23.32
CA GLN A 33 -7.95 -5.93 22.15
C GLN A 33 -6.56 -5.32 22.03
N TRP A 34 -5.72 -5.94 21.21
CA TRP A 34 -4.40 -5.43 20.89
C TRP A 34 -4.45 -4.61 19.62
N ASN A 35 -4.10 -3.33 19.72
CA ASN A 35 -3.99 -2.43 18.58
C ASN A 35 -2.54 -2.23 18.20
N LEU A 36 -2.29 -2.05 16.90
CA LEU A 36 -0.97 -1.73 16.37
C LEU A 36 -0.67 -0.25 16.59
N TYR A 37 0.59 0.05 16.86
CA TYR A 37 1.10 1.40 16.68
C TYR A 37 1.15 1.76 15.19
N SER A 38 1.11 3.06 14.86
CA SER A 38 1.35 3.52 13.50
C SER A 38 2.76 3.16 13.03
N ASP A 39 3.00 3.17 11.72
CA ASP A 39 4.32 2.82 11.16
C ASP A 39 5.45 3.72 11.73
N VAL A 40 5.17 5.00 11.98
CA VAL A 40 6.14 5.96 12.54
C VAL A 40 6.39 5.69 14.01
N GLU A 41 5.34 5.54 14.81
CA GLU A 41 5.48 5.21 16.25
C GLU A 41 6.21 3.87 16.42
N ASN A 42 5.84 2.86 15.64
CA ASN A 42 6.48 1.55 15.66
C ASN A 42 7.99 1.65 15.34
N MET A 43 8.38 2.52 14.40
CA MET A 43 9.78 2.78 14.07
C MET A 43 10.53 3.42 15.25
N ILE A 44 9.95 4.46 15.86
CA ILE A 44 10.53 5.16 17.02
C ILE A 44 10.73 4.19 18.20
N ILE A 45 9.70 3.40 18.52
CA ILE A 45 9.72 2.44 19.62
C ILE A 45 10.79 1.37 19.37
N GLU A 46 10.84 0.78 18.17
CA GLU A 46 11.82 -0.27 17.85
C GLU A 46 13.26 0.27 17.83
N GLU A 47 13.46 1.51 17.36
CA GLU A 47 14.79 2.14 17.37
C GLU A 47 15.28 2.38 18.81
N ALA A 48 14.44 2.95 19.67
CA ALA A 48 14.74 3.15 21.09
C ALA A 48 15.04 1.84 21.81
N PHE A 49 14.24 0.80 21.54
CA PHE A 49 14.43 -0.53 22.11
C PHE A 49 15.77 -1.15 21.67
N ARG A 50 16.11 -1.08 20.38
CA ARG A 50 17.39 -1.59 19.85
C ARG A 50 18.60 -0.82 20.37
N ALA A 51 18.44 0.48 20.62
CA ALA A 51 19.46 1.32 21.23
C ALA A 51 19.64 1.03 22.74
N GLY A 52 18.84 0.13 23.33
CA GLY A 52 18.91 -0.21 24.75
C GLY A 52 18.42 0.92 25.67
N GLN A 53 17.58 1.82 25.15
CA GLN A 53 16.97 2.86 25.96
C GLN A 53 15.97 2.24 26.94
N THR A 54 15.74 2.90 28.07
CA THR A 54 14.74 2.45 29.06
C THR A 54 13.33 2.85 28.67
N HIS A 55 13.20 3.90 27.86
CA HIS A 55 11.93 4.45 27.43
C HIS A 55 11.99 4.99 26.00
N ALA A 56 10.83 5.07 25.35
CA ALA A 56 10.66 5.80 24.09
C ALA A 56 9.63 6.91 24.26
N MET A 57 9.95 8.13 23.82
CA MET A 57 9.05 9.28 23.89
C MET A 57 8.23 9.40 22.61
N LEU A 58 6.91 9.51 22.77
CA LEU A 58 5.94 9.79 21.71
C LEU A 58 5.14 11.03 22.12
N ASP A 59 4.29 11.55 21.23
CA ASP A 59 3.63 12.84 21.43
C ASP A 59 2.74 12.86 22.68
N ASP A 60 1.78 11.92 22.78
CA ASP A 60 0.79 11.90 23.87
C ASP A 60 1.14 10.95 25.03
N TYR A 61 2.14 10.10 24.82
CA TYR A 61 2.52 9.05 25.76
C TYR A 61 4.01 8.70 25.62
N HIS A 62 4.52 7.97 26.59
CA HIS A 62 5.85 7.35 26.49
C HIS A 62 5.75 5.88 26.82
N ILE A 63 6.70 5.13 26.29
CA ILE A 63 6.84 3.71 26.50
C ILE A 63 7.89 3.47 27.58
N ASP A 64 7.55 2.69 28.60
CA ASP A 64 8.48 2.12 29.56
C ASP A 64 8.74 0.65 29.18
N PHE A 65 9.93 0.38 28.65
CA PHE A 65 10.33 -0.96 28.23
C PHE A 65 10.60 -1.90 29.40
N LYS A 66 10.93 -1.37 30.58
CA LYS A 66 11.23 -2.19 31.76
C LYS A 66 9.96 -2.87 32.27
N ASN A 67 8.86 -2.13 32.27
CA ASN A 67 7.57 -2.62 32.75
C ASN A 67 6.64 -3.08 31.60
N ASN A 68 7.04 -2.87 30.34
CA ASN A 68 6.20 -3.09 29.15
C ASN A 68 4.88 -2.32 29.23
N LEU A 69 4.97 -1.02 29.52
CA LEU A 69 3.84 -0.13 29.66
C LEU A 69 3.93 1.07 28.73
N GLN A 70 2.80 1.47 28.19
CA GLN A 70 2.54 2.80 27.67
C GLN A 70 1.95 3.64 28.80
N ILE A 71 2.47 4.84 29.01
CA ILE A 71 2.01 5.76 30.06
C ILE A 71 1.69 7.11 29.40
N SER A 72 0.50 7.66 29.65
CA SER A 72 0.15 8.98 29.11
C SER A 72 1.04 10.07 29.71
N ASN A 73 1.51 10.99 28.86
CA ASN A 73 2.32 12.13 29.29
C ASN A 73 1.52 13.10 30.17
N ASN A 74 0.19 13.12 30.03
CA ASN A 74 -0.70 14.01 30.75
C ASN A 74 -1.29 13.39 32.04
N ASP A 75 -1.29 12.06 32.16
CA ASP A 75 -1.89 11.34 33.29
C ASP A 75 -1.19 10.01 33.53
N VAL A 76 -0.40 9.95 34.61
CA VAL A 76 0.39 8.76 34.97
C VAL A 76 -0.49 7.56 35.32
N ASN A 77 -1.76 7.77 35.68
CA ASN A 77 -2.67 6.66 35.97
C ASN A 77 -3.22 6.00 34.70
N LYS A 78 -3.13 6.67 33.54
CA LYS A 78 -3.54 6.13 32.25
C LYS A 78 -2.39 5.30 31.67
N GLN A 79 -2.34 4.05 32.10
CA GLN A 79 -1.34 3.08 31.68
C GLN A 79 -1.96 1.95 30.88
N ARG A 80 -1.23 1.46 29.88
CA ARG A 80 -1.66 0.35 29.02
C ARG A 80 -0.48 -0.61 28.81
N PRO A 81 -0.66 -1.93 28.97
CA PRO A 81 0.33 -2.91 28.58
C PRO A 81 0.67 -2.83 27.10
N ILE A 82 1.94 -3.07 26.80
CA ILE A 82 2.46 -3.16 25.44
C ILE A 82 3.14 -4.49 25.19
N LYS A 83 3.28 -4.88 23.93
CA LYS A 83 4.06 -6.06 23.55
C LYS A 83 4.74 -5.87 22.20
N ARG A 84 5.87 -6.55 22.05
CA ARG A 84 6.61 -6.68 20.79
C ARG A 84 6.30 -8.02 20.16
N MET A 85 6.04 -8.03 18.85
CA MET A 85 5.79 -9.24 18.07
C MET A 85 6.71 -9.26 16.85
N GLU A 86 7.30 -10.41 16.59
CA GLU A 86 8.04 -10.67 15.35
C GLU A 86 7.10 -11.36 14.37
N CYS A 87 6.84 -10.71 13.25
CA CYS A 87 5.97 -11.19 12.20
C CYS A 87 6.81 -11.68 11.03
N ASN A 88 6.44 -12.84 10.48
CA ASN A 88 6.97 -13.26 9.21
C ASN A 88 6.32 -12.45 8.09
N ARG A 89 6.99 -12.39 6.93
CA ARG A 89 6.45 -11.71 5.74
C ARG A 89 5.11 -12.31 5.28
N SER A 90 4.85 -13.58 5.59
CA SER A 90 3.58 -14.26 5.37
C SER A 90 2.43 -13.75 6.24
N ASP A 91 2.73 -13.11 7.37
CA ASP A 91 1.75 -12.71 8.39
C ASP A 91 1.21 -11.29 8.14
N ILE A 92 1.67 -10.64 7.07
CA ILE A 92 1.19 -9.32 6.68
C ILE A 92 -0.26 -9.46 6.22
N ARG A 93 -1.19 -8.94 7.02
CA ARG A 93 -2.57 -8.68 6.58
C ARG A 93 -2.50 -7.67 5.44
N LEU A 94 -2.63 -8.17 4.21
CA LEU A 94 -2.82 -7.33 3.04
C LEU A 94 -4.14 -6.59 3.19
N ARG A 95 -4.18 -5.32 2.75
CA ARG A 95 -5.41 -4.53 2.66
C ARG A 95 -6.41 -5.23 1.74
N GLU A 96 -7.37 -5.97 2.30
CA GLU A 96 -8.38 -6.72 1.55
C GLU A 96 -9.16 -5.80 0.59
N GLU A 97 -9.34 -4.53 0.95
CA GLU A 97 -9.99 -3.52 0.11
C GLU A 97 -9.29 -3.28 -1.24
N ARG A 98 -7.98 -3.57 -1.34
CA ARG A 98 -7.24 -3.48 -2.62
C ARG A 98 -7.42 -4.70 -3.51
N PHE A 99 -7.96 -5.78 -2.95
CA PHE A 99 -8.23 -7.04 -3.65
C PHE A 99 -9.73 -7.30 -3.82
N MET A 100 -10.58 -6.45 -3.25
CA MET A 100 -12.00 -6.45 -3.60
C MET A 100 -12.12 -6.13 -5.09
N PRO A 101 -12.84 -6.96 -5.87
CA PRO A 101 -13.14 -6.60 -7.24
C PRO A 101 -13.84 -5.24 -7.20
N ASN A 102 -13.21 -4.23 -7.81
CA ASN A 102 -13.84 -2.95 -8.12
C ASN A 102 -15.24 -3.28 -8.64
N PRO A 103 -16.35 -2.73 -8.09
CA PRO A 103 -17.69 -3.17 -8.44
C PRO A 103 -17.82 -3.13 -9.95
N ILE A 104 -17.71 -4.33 -10.51
CA ILE A 104 -17.84 -4.55 -11.92
C ILE A 104 -19.33 -4.37 -12.11
N ALA A 105 -19.74 -3.18 -12.52
CA ALA A 105 -21.11 -2.94 -12.88
C ALA A 105 -21.47 -4.07 -13.88
N PRO A 106 -22.57 -4.83 -13.68
CA PRO A 106 -22.86 -5.99 -14.52
C PRO A 106 -23.02 -5.62 -16.00
N ASP A 107 -23.27 -4.34 -16.29
CA ASP A 107 -23.26 -3.75 -17.63
C ASP A 107 -21.85 -3.38 -18.16
N ARG A 108 -20.81 -3.36 -17.31
CA ARG A 108 -19.41 -3.03 -17.66
C ARG A 108 -18.39 -3.96 -16.98
N PRO A 109 -18.30 -5.22 -17.45
CA PRO A 109 -17.38 -6.24 -16.93
C PRO A 109 -15.89 -5.84 -16.84
N TYR A 110 -15.47 -4.83 -17.62
CA TYR A 110 -14.07 -4.46 -17.84
C TYR A 110 -13.78 -2.96 -17.67
N GLY A 111 -14.58 -2.24 -16.87
CA GLY A 111 -14.45 -0.79 -16.70
C GLY A 111 -13.05 -0.29 -16.32
N GLY A 112 -12.21 -1.13 -15.70
CA GLY A 112 -10.81 -0.84 -15.39
C GLY A 112 -9.77 -1.37 -16.39
N GLN A 113 -10.11 -2.37 -17.23
CA GLN A 113 -9.18 -2.99 -18.18
C GLN A 113 -9.26 -2.38 -19.59
N TYR A 114 -10.39 -1.77 -19.96
CA TYR A 114 -10.59 -1.13 -21.27
C TYR A 114 -11.32 0.23 -21.19
N GLY A 115 -11.43 0.83 -20.00
CA GLY A 115 -12.26 2.03 -19.77
C GLY A 115 -11.54 3.37 -19.98
N PHE A 116 -10.22 3.42 -19.94
CA PHE A 116 -9.48 4.64 -20.28
C PHE A 116 -9.14 4.63 -21.76
N ILE A 117 -10.12 4.95 -22.60
CA ILE A 117 -9.80 5.45 -23.94
C ILE A 117 -9.14 6.80 -23.73
N SER A 118 -7.83 6.85 -23.93
CA SER A 118 -7.04 8.08 -23.81
C SER A 118 -7.76 9.21 -24.55
N PRO A 119 -7.90 10.41 -23.95
CA PRO A 119 -8.46 11.59 -24.62
C PRO A 119 -7.83 11.81 -26.00
N PHE A 120 -6.55 11.49 -26.15
CA PHE A 120 -5.84 11.51 -27.43
C PHE A 120 -6.49 10.62 -28.50
N ILE A 121 -6.87 9.38 -28.15
CA ILE A 121 -7.53 8.47 -29.09
C ILE A 121 -8.90 9.02 -29.51
N LYS A 122 -9.61 9.69 -28.60
CA LYS A 122 -10.90 10.32 -28.93
C LYS A 122 -10.73 11.49 -29.92
N GLU A 123 -9.75 12.35 -29.69
CA GLU A 123 -9.46 13.46 -30.60
C GLU A 123 -8.97 12.96 -31.96
N VAL A 124 -8.08 11.97 -32.01
CA VAL A 124 -7.61 11.39 -33.29
C VAL A 124 -8.76 10.78 -34.10
N VAL A 125 -9.69 10.07 -33.44
CA VAL A 125 -10.88 9.50 -34.10
C VAL A 125 -11.76 10.60 -34.68
N LYS A 126 -11.89 11.72 -33.97
CA LYS A 126 -12.68 12.89 -34.39
C LYS A 126 -12.00 13.63 -35.56
N ASP A 127 -10.72 13.94 -35.44
CA ASP A 127 -9.95 14.67 -36.46
C ASP A 127 -9.83 13.89 -37.77
N LEU A 128 -9.75 12.57 -37.68
CA LEU A 128 -9.64 11.69 -38.85
C LEU A 128 -10.99 11.12 -39.31
N ASN A 129 -12.10 11.51 -38.67
CA ASN A 129 -13.45 11.02 -38.95
C ASN A 129 -13.54 9.49 -39.05
N LEU A 130 -12.87 8.78 -38.13
CA LEU A 130 -12.82 7.32 -38.15
C LEU A 130 -14.13 6.72 -37.63
N THR A 131 -14.67 5.77 -38.38
CA THR A 131 -15.78 4.94 -37.90
C THR A 131 -15.28 3.81 -37.01
N ARG A 132 -16.18 3.19 -36.23
CA ARG A 132 -15.82 2.07 -35.31
C ARG A 132 -15.14 0.89 -36.02
N GLN A 133 -15.50 0.65 -37.28
CA GLN A 133 -14.92 -0.42 -38.11
C GLN A 133 -13.53 -0.07 -38.63
N GLN A 134 -13.18 1.21 -38.64
CA GLN A 134 -11.89 1.75 -39.08
C GLN A 134 -10.98 2.06 -37.88
N LEU A 135 -11.30 1.58 -36.68
CA LEU A 135 -10.40 1.73 -35.55
C LEU A 135 -9.15 0.87 -35.76
N PRO A 136 -7.98 1.29 -35.23
CA PRO A 136 -6.74 0.50 -35.28
C PRO A 136 -6.85 -0.95 -34.79
N SER A 137 -7.81 -1.24 -33.91
CA SER A 137 -8.10 -2.57 -33.40
C SER A 137 -8.84 -3.47 -34.40
N GLN A 138 -9.46 -2.89 -35.43
CA GLN A 138 -10.27 -3.57 -36.44
C GLN A 138 -9.60 -3.55 -37.82
N ASP A 139 -8.90 -2.45 -38.17
CA ASP A 139 -8.16 -2.32 -39.43
C ASP A 139 -6.73 -1.82 -39.18
N LYS A 140 -5.76 -2.70 -39.39
CA LYS A 140 -4.32 -2.40 -39.23
C LYS A 140 -3.81 -1.39 -40.26
N LYS A 141 -4.46 -1.26 -41.42
CA LYS A 141 -4.04 -0.29 -42.46
C LYS A 141 -4.27 1.15 -42.02
N VAL A 142 -5.24 1.38 -41.15
CA VAL A 142 -5.52 2.70 -40.58
C VAL A 142 -4.36 3.19 -39.71
N VAL A 143 -3.63 2.29 -39.06
CA VAL A 143 -2.43 2.66 -38.26
C VAL A 143 -1.40 3.34 -39.15
N GLN A 144 -1.14 2.79 -40.33
CA GLN A 144 -0.16 3.35 -41.26
C GLN A 144 -0.58 4.74 -41.75
N MET A 145 -1.87 4.92 -42.09
CA MET A 145 -2.41 6.23 -42.47
C MET A 145 -2.30 7.26 -41.33
N ILE A 146 -2.57 6.88 -40.07
CA ILE A 146 -2.41 7.77 -38.91
C ILE A 146 -0.95 8.22 -38.78
N VAL A 147 -0.01 7.30 -38.90
CA VAL A 147 1.44 7.58 -38.81
C VAL A 147 1.90 8.51 -39.93
N GLU A 148 1.47 8.26 -41.18
CA GLU A 148 1.82 9.10 -42.33
C GLU A 148 1.27 10.52 -42.19
N LYS A 149 0.03 10.68 -41.72
CA LYS A 149 -0.54 12.01 -41.45
C LYS A 149 0.18 12.75 -40.32
N ALA A 150 0.55 12.06 -39.25
CA ALA A 150 1.33 12.65 -38.17
C ALA A 150 2.71 13.12 -38.67
N ALA A 151 3.37 12.32 -39.51
CA ALA A 151 4.66 12.67 -40.11
C ALA A 151 4.58 13.89 -41.06
N LEU A 152 3.46 14.05 -41.78
CA LEU A 152 3.23 15.23 -42.62
C LEU A 152 3.12 16.50 -41.77
N VAL A 153 2.34 16.48 -40.69
CA VAL A 153 2.20 17.65 -39.79
C VAL A 153 3.56 18.09 -39.23
N LEU A 154 4.39 17.13 -38.80
CA LEU A 154 5.74 17.40 -38.28
C LEU A 154 6.71 17.98 -39.33
N THR A 155 6.45 17.81 -40.62
CA THR A 155 7.33 18.29 -41.70
C THR A 155 6.88 19.61 -42.33
N THR A 156 5.60 19.97 -42.19
CA THR A 156 5.05 21.27 -42.63
C THR A 156 5.15 22.40 -41.60
N GLU A 157 5.53 22.14 -40.35
CA GLU A 157 5.81 23.18 -39.33
C GLU A 157 7.27 23.67 -39.37
N LYS A 158 7.75 24.09 -40.54
CA LYS A 158 9.02 24.82 -40.71
C LYS A 158 8.81 26.15 -41.42
#